data_AF-A0A1G0JEY9-F1
#
_entry.id   AF-A0A1G0JEY9-F1
#
_cell.length_a   1.000
_cell.length_b   1.000
_cell.length_c   1.000
_cell.angle_alpha   90.00
_cell.angle_beta   90.00
_cell.angle_gamma   90.00
#
_symmetry.space_group_name_H-M   'P 1'
#
loop_
_entity.id
_entity.type
_entity.pdbx_description
1 polymer ?
#
loop_
_entity_poly.entity_id
_entity_poly.type
_entity_poly.pdbx_seq_one_letter_code
_entity_poly.pdbx_strand_id
1 'polypeptide(L)' 'MNESTIKTKIFILQIIDWSLLIGVMTGGIYAILYSENRPLAAILAMLGLAVVNQFGQWSITKIAVHRQELKQLERTHHQ' A
#
# COMPACT_ATOMS: atom_id res chain seq x y z
N MET A 1 -2.40 18.26 -15.51
CA MET A 1 -3.00 17.49 -14.39
C MET A 1 -3.16 18.44 -13.22
N ASN A 2 -4.33 18.53 -12.59
CA ASN A 2 -4.56 19.46 -11.48
C ASN A 2 -3.88 18.92 -10.20
N GLU A 3 -3.38 19.81 -9.34
CA GLU A 3 -2.79 19.52 -8.03
C GLU A 3 -3.70 18.61 -7.19
N SER A 4 -5.01 18.90 -7.18
CA SER A 4 -6.03 18.09 -6.51
C SER A 4 -6.02 16.63 -6.98
N THR A 5 -5.92 16.39 -8.29
CA THR A 5 -5.87 15.04 -8.87
C THR A 5 -4.66 14.24 -8.40
N ILE A 6 -3.49 14.89 -8.27
CA ILE A 6 -2.26 14.24 -7.81
C ILE A 6 -2.38 13.87 -6.33
N LYS A 7 -2.90 14.77 -5.51
CA LYS A 7 -3.15 14.51 -4.07
C LYS A 7 -4.14 13.36 -3.88
N THR A 8 -5.22 13.31 -4.65
CA THR A 8 -6.18 12.21 -4.61
C THR A 8 -5.55 10.87 -4.99
N LYS A 9 -4.68 10.83 -6.01
CA LYS A 9 -3.96 9.59 -6.38
C LYS A 9 -3.07 9.08 -5.25
N ILE A 10 -2.32 9.96 -4.60
CA ILE A 10 -1.49 9.61 -3.43
C ILE A 10 -2.36 9.05 -2.31
N PHE A 11 -3.49 9.70 -2.01
CA PHE A 11 -4.40 9.26 -0.97
C PHE A 11 -5.00 7.88 -1.24
N ILE A 12 -5.44 7.62 -2.48
CA ILE A 12 -5.96 6.31 -2.89
C ILE A 12 -4.88 5.22 -2.73
N LEU A 13 -3.65 5.49 -3.18
CA LEU A 13 -2.54 4.53 -3.02
C LEU A 13 -2.29 4.19 -1.55
N GLN A 14 -2.32 5.20 -0.67
CA GLN A 14 -2.17 4.98 0.77
C GLN A 14 -3.32 4.15 1.35
N ILE A 15 -4.57 4.44 0.99
CA ILE A 15 -5.72 3.65 1.46
C ILE A 15 -5.60 2.19 1.06
N ILE A 16 -5.25 1.92 -0.21
CA ILE A 16 -5.11 0.54 -0.69
C ILE A 16 -4.02 -0.19 0.09
N ASP A 17 -2.89 0.47 0.33
CA ASP A 17 -1.75 -0.11 1.05
C ASP A 17 -2.14 -0.49 2.49
N TRP A 18 -2.80 0.43 3.21
CA TRP A 18 -3.33 0.17 4.55
C TRP A 18 -4.40 -0.93 4.57
N SER A 19 -5.30 -0.94 3.59
CA SER A 19 -6.36 -1.94 3.49
C SER A 19 -5.78 -3.34 3.26
N LEU A 20 -4.77 -3.45 2.41
CA LEU A 20 -4.07 -4.70 2.14
C LEU A 20 -3.37 -5.23 3.39
N LEU A 21 -2.64 -4.35 4.10
CA LEU A 21 -1.97 -4.71 5.35
C LEU A 21 -2.98 -5.18 6.42
N ILE A 22 -4.06 -4.43 6.63
CA ILE A 22 -5.10 -4.80 7.60
C ILE A 22 -5.74 -6.13 7.22
N GLY A 23 -6.06 -6.36 5.93
CA GLY A 23 -6.65 -7.61 5.46
C GLY A 23 -5.75 -8.82 5.71
N VAL A 24 -4.47 -8.70 5.38
CA VAL A 24 -3.49 -9.77 5.62
C VAL A 24 -3.25 -10.00 7.12
N MET A 25 -3.15 -8.95 7.92
CA MET A 25 -2.97 -9.08 9.37
C MET A 25 -4.18 -9.74 10.02
N THR A 26 -5.39 -9.26 9.75
CA THR A 26 -6.62 -9.81 10.33
C THR A 26 -6.87 -11.26 9.88
N GLY A 27 -6.77 -11.53 8.57
CA GLY A 27 -6.93 -12.87 8.02
C GLY A 27 -5.83 -13.83 8.46
N GLY A 28 -4.57 -13.38 8.48
CA GLY A 28 -3.41 -14.16 8.91
C GLY A 28 -3.47 -14.51 10.39
N ILE A 29 -3.79 -13.53 11.27
CA ILE A 29 -3.96 -13.77 12.71
C ILE A 29 -5.10 -14.78 12.94
N TYR A 30 -6.26 -14.57 12.29
CA TYR A 30 -7.39 -15.48 12.43
C TYR A 30 -7.03 -16.90 11.96
N ALA A 31 -6.40 -17.03 10.79
CA ALA A 31 -5.99 -18.32 10.26
C ALA A 31 -4.99 -19.02 11.18
N ILE A 32 -4.02 -18.31 11.77
CA ILE A 32 -3.03 -18.93 12.66
C ILE A 32 -3.67 -19.40 13.98
N LEU A 33 -4.58 -18.61 14.55
CA LEU A 33 -5.20 -18.92 15.84
C LEU A 33 -6.24 -20.04 15.76
N TYR A 34 -7.00 -20.11 14.65
CA TYR A 34 -8.18 -20.97 14.55
C TYR A 34 -8.08 -22.08 13.50
N SER A 35 -7.03 -22.13 12.67
CA SER A 35 -6.85 -23.22 11.71
C SER A 35 -6.43 -24.52 12.40
N GLU A 36 -7.07 -25.62 11.99
CA GLU A 36 -6.64 -26.98 12.33
C GLU A 36 -5.25 -27.28 11.76
N ASN A 37 -4.90 -26.69 10.62
CA ASN A 37 -3.63 -26.89 9.93
C ASN A 37 -2.74 -25.64 10.04
N ARG A 38 -2.25 -25.39 11.26
CA ARG A 38 -1.45 -24.21 11.62
C ARG A 38 -0.22 -23.98 10.74
N PRO A 39 0.57 -25.01 10.33
CA PRO A 39 1.73 -24.78 9.47
C PRO A 39 1.35 -24.17 8.11
N LEU A 40 0.29 -24.69 7.49
CA LEU A 40 -0.21 -24.16 6.21
C LEU A 40 -0.72 -22.71 6.37
N ALA A 41 -1.45 -22.44 7.45
CA ALA A 41 -1.92 -21.08 7.76
C ALA A 41 -0.77 -20.09 7.96
N ALA A 42 0.31 -20.50 8.66
CA ALA A 42 1.50 -19.68 8.83
C ALA A 42 2.21 -19.40 7.49
N ILE A 43 2.31 -20.39 6.61
CA ILE A 43 2.88 -20.21 5.26
C ILE A 43 2.06 -19.19 4.46
N LEU A 44 0.73 -19.33 4.46
CA LEU A 44 -0.17 -18.39 3.77
C LEU A 44 -0.08 -16.98 4.34
N ALA A 45 0.04 -16.84 5.67
CA ALA A 45 0.25 -15.54 6.31
C ALA A 45 1.58 -14.89 5.89
N MET A 46 2.67 -15.68 5.84
CA MET A 46 3.97 -15.19 5.36
C MET A 46 3.92 -14.77 3.89
N LEU A 47 3.24 -15.54 3.03
CA LEU A 47 3.02 -15.18 1.62
C LEU A 47 2.22 -13.88 1.49
N GLY A 48 1.15 -13.74 2.27
CA GLY A 48 0.36 -12.51 2.33
C GLY A 48 1.21 -11.30 2.73
N LEU A 49 2.06 -11.44 3.75
CA LEU A 49 2.96 -10.37 4.19
C LEU A 49 4.01 -10.03 3.13
N ALA A 50 4.52 -11.02 2.39
CA ALA A 50 5.43 -10.79 1.27
C ALA A 50 4.77 -9.97 0.16
N VAL A 51 3.51 -10.28 -0.18
CA VAL A 51 2.72 -9.49 -1.15
C VAL A 51 2.50 -8.07 -0.65
N VAL A 52 2.16 -7.88 0.63
CA VAL A 52 2.01 -6.55 1.23
C VAL A 52 3.31 -5.75 1.14
N ASN A 53 4.44 -6.36 1.48
CA ASN A 53 5.73 -5.70 1.40
C ASN A 53 6.06 -5.28 -0.05
N GLN A 54 5.88 -6.17 -1.02
CA GLN A 54 6.17 -5.86 -2.42
C GLN A 54 5.25 -4.77 -2.98
N PHE A 55 3.95 -4.82 -2.63
CA PHE A 55 3.00 -3.78 -2.99
C PHE A 55 3.33 -2.43 -2.34
N GLY A 56 3.70 -2.42 -1.05
CA GLY A 56 4.09 -1.21 -0.33
C GLY A 56 5.32 -0.53 -0.95
N GLN A 57 6.34 -1.29 -1.35
CA GLN A 57 7.51 -0.74 -2.07
C GLN A 57 7.12 -0.10 -3.41
N TRP A 58 6.23 -0.73 -4.15
CA TRP A 58 5.69 -0.18 -5.39
C TRP A 58 4.88 1.09 -5.14
N SER A 59 4.01 1.09 -4.12
CA SER A 59 3.19 2.23 -3.71
C SER A 59 4.04 3.43 -3.31
N ILE A 60 5.08 3.23 -2.49
CA ILE A 60 6.04 4.26 -2.09
C ILE A 60 6.71 4.89 -3.31
N THR A 61 7.14 4.06 -4.27
CA THR A 61 7.75 4.54 -5.51
C THR A 61 6.78 5.39 -6.33
N LYS A 62 5.52 4.96 -6.47
CA LYS A 62 4.49 5.74 -7.19
C LYS A 62 4.15 7.04 -6.48
N ILE A 63 4.05 7.02 -5.15
CA ILE A 63 3.82 8.23 -4.35
C ILE A 63 4.99 9.21 -4.50
N ALA A 64 6.23 8.73 -4.52
CA ALA A 64 7.41 9.58 -4.74
C ALA A 64 7.36 10.29 -6.10
N VAL A 65 7.01 9.56 -7.16
CA VAL A 65 6.82 10.13 -8.51
C VAL A 65 5.73 11.21 -8.50
N HIS A 66 4.55 10.92 -7.94
CA HIS A 66 3.45 11.89 -7.86
C HIS A 66 3.82 13.13 -7.02
N ARG A 67 4.59 12.97 -5.94
CA ARG A 67 5.08 14.11 -5.16
C ARG A 67 6.08 14.95 -5.95
N GLN A 68 6.89 14.34 -6.81
CA GLN A 68 7.81 15.06 -7.69
C GLN A 68 7.04 15.85 -8.77
N GLU A 69 6.02 15.25 -9.37
CA GLU A 69 5.11 15.93 -10.32
C GLU A 69 4.41 17.14 -9.66
N LEU A 70 3.95 16.98 -8.42
CA LEU A 70 3.33 18.07 -7.64
C LEU A 70 4.31 19.25 -7.46
N LYS A 71 5.54 18.95 -7.03
CA LYS A 71 6.59 19.98 -6.83
C LYS A 71 6.96 20.70 -8.13
N GLN A 72 6.92 20.02 -9.26
CA GLN A 72 7.15 20.66 -10.57
C GLN A 72 6.02 21.61 -10.93
N LEU A 73 4.76 21.17 -10.74
CA LEU A 73 3.57 22.00 -10.94
C LEU A 73 3.61 23.28 -10.08
N GLU A 74 3.91 23.16 -8.79
CA GLU A 74 4.02 24.30 -7.88
C GLU A 74 5.10 25.29 -8.33
N ARG A 75 6.25 24.80 -8.81
CA ARG A 75 7.34 25.67 -9.32
C ARG A 75 6.96 26.41 -10.60
N THR A 76 6.26 25.75 -11.52
CA THR A 76 5.81 26.38 -12.77
C THR A 76 4.70 27.39 -12.54
N HIS A 77 3.89 27.23 -11.50
CA HIS A 77 2.78 28.15 -11.18
C HIS A 77 3.22 29.40 -10.40
N HIS A 78 4.45 29.43 -9.88
CA HIS A 78 5.04 30.55 -9.15
C HIS A 78 6.02 31.41 -9.99
N GLN A 79 6.14 31.13 -11.29
CA GLN A 79 6.82 31.98 -12.28
C GLN A 79 5.78 32.71 -13.14
#